data_AF-A0A2G9T672-F1
#
_entry.id   AF-A0A2G9T672-F1
#
_cell.length_a   1.000
_cell.length_b   1.000
_cell.length_c   1.000
_cell.angle_alpha   90.00
_cell.angle_beta   90.00
_cell.angle_gamma   90.00
#
_symmetry.space_group_name_H-M   'P 1'
#
loop_
_entity.id
_entity.type
_entity.pdbx_description
1 polymer ?
#
loop_
_entity_poly.entity_id
_entity_poly.type
_entity_poly.pdbx_seq_one_letter_code
_entity_poly.pdbx_strand_id
1 'polypeptide(L)' 'MILWLSQQLVLITLSVAIPVELPQKSFPTAIIVGVKKAGTRALLEFLRLNPNIRAPGPEVHFFDKNYHKGLEWYR' A
#
# COMPACT_ATOMS: atom_id res chain seq x y z
N MET A 1 43.25 12.71 17.26
CA MET A 1 42.86 12.61 15.83
C MET A 1 42.01 11.36 15.55
N ILE A 2 42.44 10.15 15.92
CA ILE A 2 41.71 8.89 15.61
C ILE A 2 40.36 8.76 16.35
N LEU A 3 40.27 9.25 17.61
CA LEU A 3 39.03 9.22 18.40
C LEU A 3 37.92 10.11 17.83
N TRP A 4 38.27 11.15 17.08
CA TRP A 4 37.30 12.06 16.46
C TRP A 4 36.63 11.42 15.24
N LEU A 5 37.39 10.64 14.47
CA LEU A 5 36.88 9.91 13.31
C LEU A 5 35.92 8.78 13.70
N SER A 6 36.15 8.14 14.86
CA SER A 6 35.25 7.12 15.41
C SER A 6 33.88 7.70 15.81
N GLN A 7 33.86 8.90 16.40
CA GLN A 7 32.61 9.60 16.74
C GLN A 7 31.79 9.94 15.49
N GLN A 8 32.45 10.26 14.38
CA GLN A 8 31.79 10.58 13.12
C GLN A 8 31.18 9.34 12.44
N LEU A 9 31.83 8.18 12.53
CA LEU A 9 31.29 6.92 12.03
C LEU A 9 30.05 6.44 12.82
N VAL A 10 30.02 6.64 14.14
CA VAL A 10 28.86 6.30 14.99
C VAL A 10 27.65 7.19 14.70
N LEU A 11 27.86 8.46 14.36
CA LEU A 11 26.77 9.36 13.96
C LEU A 11 26.17 8.99 12.59
N ILE A 12 26.98 8.44 11.67
CA ILE A 12 26.51 8.00 10.35
C ILE A 12 25.59 6.78 10.48
N THR A 13 25.85 5.84 11.39
CA THR A 13 25.01 4.63 11.55
C THR A 13 23.64 4.92 12.17
N LEU A 14 23.53 5.92 13.06
CA LEU A 14 22.26 6.29 13.70
C LEU A 14 21.32 7.09 12.79
N SER A 15 21.86 7.80 11.79
CA SER A 15 21.04 8.61 10.88
C SER A 15 20.35 7.78 9.78
N VAL A 16 20.76 6.53 9.55
CA VAL A 16 20.10 5.61 8.61
C VAL A 16 18.92 4.90 9.30
N ALA A 17 18.14 5.63 10.07
CA ALA A 17 16.79 5.21 10.40
C ALA A 17 15.92 5.50 9.17
N ILE A 18 15.87 4.56 8.22
CA ILE A 18 14.91 4.61 7.12
C ILE A 18 13.53 4.62 7.80
N PRO A 19 12.71 5.68 7.66
CA PRO A 19 11.36 5.64 8.17
C PRO A 19 10.63 4.55 7.40
N VAL A 20 10.39 3.42 8.06
CA VAL A 20 9.53 2.38 7.51
C VAL A 20 8.12 2.94 7.59
N GLU A 21 7.63 3.56 6.52
CA GLU A 21 6.24 3.93 6.43
C GLU A 21 5.42 2.65 6.49
N LEU A 22 4.83 2.39 7.66
CA LEU A 22 3.88 1.31 7.81
C LEU A 22 2.77 1.54 6.79
N PRO A 23 2.38 0.52 6.00
CA PRO A 23 1.35 0.68 4.98
C PRO A 23 0.04 1.11 5.65
N GLN A 24 -0.25 2.41 5.58
CA GLN A 24 -1.48 2.97 6.13
C GLN A 24 -2.64 2.58 5.22
N LYS A 25 -3.68 2.02 5.84
CA LYS A 25 -4.94 1.72 5.19
C LYS A 25 -5.64 3.02 4.78
N SER A 26 -5.76 3.23 3.48
CA SER A 26 -6.42 4.39 2.89
C SER A 26 -7.59 3.95 2.01
N PHE A 27 -8.54 4.86 1.82
CA PHE A 27 -9.61 4.62 0.86
C PHE A 27 -9.04 4.55 -0.56
N PRO A 28 -9.65 3.74 -1.44
CA PRO A 28 -9.16 3.60 -2.80
C PRO A 28 -9.36 4.91 -3.56
N THR A 29 -8.30 5.39 -4.19
CA THR A 29 -8.34 6.56 -5.09
C THR A 29 -9.08 6.24 -6.40
N ALA A 30 -9.05 4.98 -6.83
CA ALA A 30 -9.71 4.51 -8.05
C ALA A 30 -10.37 3.15 -7.83
N ILE A 31 -11.51 2.91 -8.48
CA ILE A 31 -12.32 1.70 -8.34
C ILE A 31 -12.63 1.13 -9.72
N ILE A 32 -12.38 -0.17 -9.89
CA ILE A 32 -12.82 -0.92 -11.07
C ILE A 32 -14.24 -1.42 -10.80
N VAL A 33 -15.24 -0.75 -11.37
CA VAL A 33 -16.66 -1.04 -11.10
C VAL A 33 -17.28 -2.11 -12.02
N GLY A 34 -16.70 -2.38 -13.20
CA GLY A 34 -17.27 -3.33 -14.16
C GLY A 34 -16.67 -3.21 -15.57
N VAL A 35 -17.20 -3.92 -16.57
CA VAL A 35 -18.38 -4.81 -16.53
C VAL A 35 -17.99 -6.29 -16.32
N LYS A 36 -18.94 -7.10 -15.85
CA LYS A 36 -18.73 -8.55 -15.68
C LYS A 36 -18.31 -9.18 -17.01
N LYS A 37 -17.34 -10.09 -16.96
CA LYS A 37 -16.74 -10.79 -18.12
C LYS A 37 -15.91 -9.93 -19.08
N ALA A 38 -15.65 -8.65 -18.77
CA ALA A 38 -14.71 -7.82 -19.55
C ALA A 38 -13.22 -8.02 -19.17
N GLY A 39 -12.91 -8.94 -18.26
CA GLY A 39 -11.53 -9.18 -17.82
C GLY A 39 -11.03 -8.24 -16.72
N THR A 40 -11.92 -7.75 -15.84
CA THR A 40 -11.55 -6.89 -14.69
C THR A 40 -10.49 -7.51 -13.79
N ARG A 41 -10.47 -8.84 -13.65
CA ARG A 41 -9.41 -9.58 -12.94
C ARG A 41 -8.05 -9.45 -13.62
N ALA A 42 -7.96 -9.65 -14.93
CA ALA A 42 -6.71 -9.53 -15.68
C ALA A 42 -6.14 -8.12 -15.59
N LEU A 43 -7.00 -7.09 -15.72
CA LEU A 43 -6.61 -5.70 -15.53
C LEU A 43 -6.02 -5.47 -14.12
N LEU A 44 -6.66 -6.01 -13.08
CA LEU A 44 -6.16 -5.88 -11.72
C LEU A 44 -4.77 -6.54 -11.54
N GLU A 45 -4.56 -7.72 -12.10
CA GLU A 45 -3.26 -8.41 -12.04
C GLU A 45 -2.17 -7.61 -12.77
N PHE A 46 -2.48 -7.01 -13.92
CA PHE A 46 -1.52 -6.14 -14.61
C PHE A 46 -1.17 -4.89 -13.80
N LEU A 47 -2.16 -4.27 -13.16
CA LEU A 47 -1.94 -3.09 -12.32
C LEU A 47 -1.08 -3.42 -11.09
N ARG A 48 -1.18 -4.64 -10.55
CA ARG A 48 -0.33 -5.09 -9.42
C ARG A 48 1.15 -5.19 -9.74
N LEU A 49 1.54 -5.25 -11.01
CA LEU A 49 2.95 -5.25 -11.41
C LEU A 49 3.61 -3.89 -11.15
N ASN A 50 2.84 -2.81 -10.97
CA ASN A 50 3.37 -1.49 -10.71
C ASN A 50 3.67 -1.31 -9.21
N PRO A 51 4.91 -0.95 -8.81
CA PRO A 51 5.28 -0.75 -7.41
C PRO A 51 4.48 0.37 -6.71
N ASN A 52 3.88 1.29 -7.46
CA ASN A 52 3.07 2.39 -6.92
C ASN A 52 1.60 2.02 -6.70
N ILE A 53 1.15 0.85 -7.18
CA ILE A 53 -0.25 0.45 -7.11
C ILE A 53 -0.40 -0.67 -6.08
N ARG A 54 -1.21 -0.41 -5.05
CA ARG A 54 -1.61 -1.41 -4.06
C ARG A 54 -3.08 -1.77 -4.30
N ALA A 55 -3.33 -3.02 -4.62
CA ALA A 55 -4.67 -3.52 -4.91
C ALA A 55 -5.03 -4.68 -3.96
N PRO A 56 -6.28 -4.74 -3.46
CA PRO A 56 -6.75 -5.88 -2.68
C PRO A 56 -6.78 -7.16 -3.53
N GLY A 57 -6.59 -8.31 -2.88
CA GLY A 57 -6.64 -9.65 -3.50
C GLY A 57 -8.02 -9.97 -4.11
N PRO A 58 -9.01 -10.28 -3.25
CA PRO A 58 -10.37 -10.58 -3.69
C PRO A 58 -11.18 -9.32 -4.00
N GLU A 59 -12.28 -9.50 -4.76
CA GLU A 59 -13.30 -8.47 -4.91
C GLU A 59 -13.98 -8.24 -3.55
N VAL A 60 -13.84 -7.04 -2.98
CA VAL A 60 -14.34 -6.71 -1.64
C VAL A 60 -15.88 -6.70 -1.59
N HIS A 61 -16.53 -6.52 -2.75
CA HIS A 61 -17.98 -6.40 -2.89
C HIS A 61 -18.61 -5.46 -1.85
N PHE A 62 -17.91 -4.36 -1.54
CA PHE A 62 -18.34 -3.40 -0.52
C PHE A 62 -19.69 -2.78 -0.89
N PHE A 63 -19.77 -2.17 -2.08
CA PHE A 63 -20.98 -1.49 -2.56
C PHE A 63 -22.13 -2.41 -2.97
N ASP A 64 -21.91 -3.73 -2.99
CA ASP A 64 -22.93 -4.72 -3.36
C ASP A 64 -23.45 -5.45 -2.11
N LYS A 65 -22.59 -6.22 -1.44
CA LYS A 65 -22.99 -7.13 -0.35
C LYS A 65 -22.68 -6.61 1.04
N ASN A 66 -21.61 -5.83 1.18
CA ASN A 66 -21.04 -5.48 2.48
C ASN A 66 -21.31 -4.02 2.90
N TYR A 67 -22.24 -3.32 2.24
CA TYR A 67 -22.51 -1.91 2.52
C TYR A 67 -22.97 -1.66 3.96
N HIS A 68 -23.71 -2.62 4.53
CA HIS A 68 -24.19 -2.60 5.91
C HIS A 68 -23.09 -2.59 6.98
N LYS A 69 -21.84 -2.95 6.64
CA LYS A 69 -20.71 -2.97 7.58
C LYS A 69 -20.11 -1.59 7.83
N GLY A 70 -20.56 -0.58 7.09
CA GLY A 70 -20.10 0.79 7.22
C GLY A 70 -18.74 1.06 6.57
N LEU A 71 -18.41 2.35 6.46
CA LEU A 71 -17.16 2.81 5.85
C LEU A 71 -15.91 2.45 6.66
N GLU A 72 -16.05 2.28 7.98
CA GLU A 72 -14.95 1.87 8.84
C GLU A 72 -14.44 0.47 8.48
N TRP A 73 -15.35 -0.45 8.13
CA TRP A 73 -14.99 -1.78 7.66
C TRP A 73 -14.31 -1.77 6.29
N TYR A 74 -14.60 -0.78 5.44
CA TYR A 74 -14.02 -0.65 4.10
C TYR A 74 -12.58 -0.11 4.10
N ARG A 75 -12.17 0.55 5.18
CA ARG A 75 -10.86 1.20 5.28
C ARG A 75 -9.70 0.19 5.30
#